data_AF-A0A8D9FHD3-F1
#
_entry.id   AF-A0A8D9FHD3-F1
#
_cell.length_a   1.000
_cell.length_b   1.000
_cell.length_c   1.000
_cell.angle_alpha   90.00
_cell.angle_beta   90.00
_cell.angle_gamma   90.00
#
_symmetry.space_group_name_H-M   'P 1'
#
loop_
_entity.id
_entity.type
_entity.pdbx_description
1 polymer ?
#
loop_
_entity_poly.entity_id
_entity_poly.type
_entity_poly.pdbx_seq_one_letter_code
_entity_poly.pdbx_strand_id
1 'polypeptide(L)'
;MLWISLVCYLLPILLVNSEHHRIKRESANIPNTSPQDQLSQEVADKCFNPGPCDSKAKYRTIDGSCNNLQFPMWGMTNTAAIRLRPAVYSDGKKLPRKSKDGQELPNARILRDKLIKDQVLPDDTRYWNLVISWGQFISHDTAHSVPKGDGISCCSKDGKVLEAFSDVCMPILVPKTDAFYSKFGVECIDMVRTKTTDDIGCPLTPVQQVIDLTHFIDASPVYGSNK
;
A
#
# COMPACT_ATOMS: atom_id res chain seq x y z
N MET A 1 -1.81 16.64 10.71
CA MET A 1 -0.52 17.34 10.47
C MET A 1 0.71 16.63 11.07
N LEU A 2 0.57 15.41 11.62
CA LEU A 2 1.68 14.58 12.16
C LEU A 2 2.06 13.39 11.24
N TRP A 3 1.35 13.18 10.14
CA TRP A 3 1.59 12.08 9.20
C TRP A 3 2.67 12.37 8.14
N ILE A 4 3.04 13.63 7.94
CA ILE A 4 4.05 14.03 6.95
C ILE A 4 5.47 13.64 7.41
N SER A 5 5.70 13.50 8.71
CA SER A 5 7.04 13.27 9.25
C SER A 5 7.53 11.82 9.19
N LEU A 6 6.65 10.83 9.06
CA LEU A 6 7.08 9.42 9.01
C LEU A 6 7.38 8.92 7.59
N VAL A 7 6.78 9.52 6.56
CA VAL A 7 6.99 9.11 5.15
C VAL A 7 8.24 9.77 4.55
N CYS A 8 8.70 10.91 5.09
CA CYS A 8 9.87 11.62 4.55
C CYS A 8 11.22 10.91 4.80
N TYR A 9 11.32 9.93 5.71
CA TYR A 9 12.59 9.28 6.05
C TYR A 9 12.80 7.88 5.45
N LEU A 10 11.86 7.37 4.62
CA LEU A 10 11.93 6.02 4.06
C LEU A 10 12.06 5.94 2.53
N LEU A 11 12.23 7.07 1.84
CA LEU A 11 12.42 7.11 0.39
C LEU A 11 13.56 8.05 -0.03
N PRO A 12 14.78 7.77 0.43
CA PRO A 12 15.90 7.86 -0.49
C PRO A 12 16.65 6.53 -0.47
N ILE A 13 16.85 5.97 -1.66
CA ILE A 13 17.72 4.82 -2.06
C ILE A 13 16.88 3.91 -2.96
N LEU A 14 16.54 4.39 -4.15
CA LEU A 14 16.51 3.61 -5.39
C LEU A 14 16.63 4.57 -6.59
N LEU A 15 17.56 5.52 -6.53
CA LEU A 15 18.17 6.03 -7.77
C LEU A 15 19.34 5.09 -8.07
N VAL A 16 19.00 4.00 -8.75
CA VAL A 16 19.97 3.07 -9.31
C VAL A 16 20.93 3.88 -10.17
N ASN A 17 22.22 3.84 -9.80
CA ASN A 17 23.31 4.32 -10.61
C ASN A 17 23.15 3.75 -12.01
N SER A 18 22.87 4.61 -13.00
CA SER A 18 22.70 4.23 -14.40
C SER A 18 24.07 3.94 -15.03
N GLU A 19 24.76 2.92 -14.55
CA GLU A 19 25.69 2.15 -15.36
C GLU A 19 24.80 1.23 -16.21
N HIS A 20 24.85 1.37 -17.54
CA HIS A 20 24.12 0.51 -18.48
C HIS A 20 24.68 -0.92 -18.44
N HIS A 21 24.44 -1.65 -17.34
CA HIS A 21 24.47 -3.09 -17.34
C HIS A 21 23.27 -3.55 -18.16
N ARG A 22 23.56 -3.91 -19.42
CA ARG A 22 22.65 -4.62 -20.31
C ARG A 22 22.21 -5.90 -19.59
N ILE A 23 21.08 -5.85 -18.88
CA ILE A 23 20.47 -7.01 -18.24
C ILE A 23 20.21 -8.00 -19.37
N LYS A 24 21.04 -9.04 -19.47
CA LYS A 24 20.72 -10.18 -20.32
C LYS A 24 19.41 -10.73 -19.79
N ARG A 25 18.38 -10.79 -20.64
CA ARG A 25 17.15 -11.54 -20.34
C ARG A 25 17.54 -13.02 -20.27
N GLU A 26 18.02 -13.46 -19.12
CA GLU A 26 17.87 -14.86 -18.76
C GLU A 26 16.40 -15.04 -18.43
N SER A 27 15.70 -15.80 -19.27
CA SER A 27 14.39 -16.35 -18.95
C SER A 27 14.58 -17.34 -17.80
N ALA A 28 14.77 -16.85 -16.59
CA ALA A 28 14.61 -17.65 -15.40
C ALA A 28 13.16 -18.11 -15.41
N ASN A 29 12.96 -19.43 -15.53
CA ASN A 29 11.64 -20.05 -15.45
C ASN A 29 11.20 -19.99 -13.98
N ILE A 30 10.85 -18.78 -13.52
CA ILE A 30 10.41 -18.52 -12.14
C ILE A 30 8.96 -19.01 -12.07
N PRO A 31 8.66 -20.05 -11.27
CA PRO A 31 7.30 -20.55 -11.13
C PRO A 31 6.34 -19.45 -10.65
N ASN A 32 5.10 -19.48 -11.13
CA ASN A 32 4.02 -18.56 -10.75
C ASN A 32 4.22 -17.09 -11.17
N THR A 33 4.93 -16.81 -12.25
CA THR A 33 5.08 -15.44 -12.79
C THR A 33 3.96 -15.01 -13.74
N SER A 34 2.98 -15.89 -14.02
CA SER A 34 1.84 -15.57 -14.87
C SER A 34 1.04 -14.38 -14.31
N PRO A 35 0.60 -13.44 -15.17
CA PRO A 35 -0.34 -12.41 -14.78
C PRO A 35 -1.61 -13.01 -14.19
N GLN A 36 -2.26 -12.27 -13.29
CA GLN A 36 -3.58 -12.67 -12.83
C GLN A 36 -4.58 -12.61 -13.98
N ASP A 37 -5.47 -13.60 -14.05
CA ASP A 37 -6.51 -13.68 -15.08
C ASP A 37 -7.39 -12.42 -15.09
N GLN A 38 -7.75 -11.93 -16.28
CA GLN A 38 -8.53 -10.70 -16.48
C GLN A 38 -9.91 -10.79 -15.82
N LEU A 39 -10.54 -11.98 -15.82
CA LEU A 39 -11.82 -12.22 -15.15
C LEU A 39 -11.74 -12.08 -13.61
N SER A 40 -10.52 -12.15 -13.07
CA SER A 40 -10.21 -11.92 -11.66
C SER A 40 -9.81 -10.47 -11.36
N GLN A 41 -9.72 -9.61 -12.38
CA GLN A 41 -9.43 -8.17 -12.28
C GLN A 41 -10.71 -7.32 -12.30
N GLU A 42 -11.84 -7.85 -12.79
CA GLU A 42 -13.20 -7.25 -12.71
C GLU A 42 -13.79 -7.30 -11.28
N VAL A 43 -12.97 -6.98 -10.28
CA VAL A 43 -13.38 -6.99 -8.88
C VAL A 43 -14.35 -5.87 -8.58
N ALA A 44 -14.12 -4.69 -9.15
CA ALA A 44 -14.97 -3.52 -8.95
C ALA A 44 -16.43 -3.78 -9.39
N ASP A 45 -16.63 -4.53 -10.47
CA ASP A 45 -17.95 -4.84 -11.04
C ASP A 45 -18.72 -5.90 -10.23
N LYS A 46 -18.03 -6.67 -9.38
CA LYS A 46 -18.65 -7.69 -8.51
C LYS A 46 -19.16 -7.11 -7.20
N CYS A 47 -18.59 -5.98 -6.76
CA CYS A 47 -18.79 -5.48 -5.41
C CYS A 47 -19.89 -4.42 -5.29
N PHE A 48 -20.07 -3.57 -6.31
CA PHE A 48 -21.00 -2.45 -6.24
C PHE A 48 -21.63 -2.14 -7.60
N ASN A 49 -22.79 -1.50 -7.56
CA ASN A 49 -23.47 -0.96 -8.73
C ASN A 49 -23.62 0.56 -8.55
N PRO A 50 -22.91 1.41 -9.32
CA PRO A 50 -22.93 2.86 -9.14
C PRO A 50 -24.19 3.51 -9.73
N GLY A 51 -25.13 2.71 -10.27
CA GLY A 51 -26.33 3.19 -10.94
C GLY A 51 -26.06 3.57 -12.41
N PRO A 52 -27.07 4.13 -13.10
CA PRO A 52 -26.94 4.50 -14.50
C PRO A 52 -26.06 5.74 -14.69
N CYS A 53 -25.18 5.69 -15.69
CA CYS A 53 -24.31 6.81 -16.06
C CYS A 53 -24.96 7.78 -17.05
N ASP A 54 -24.76 9.08 -16.85
CA ASP A 54 -25.09 10.09 -17.84
C ASP A 54 -23.96 10.26 -18.86
N SER A 55 -24.13 9.68 -20.04
CA SER A 55 -23.19 9.82 -21.16
C SER A 55 -22.99 11.26 -21.67
N LYS A 56 -23.85 12.20 -21.27
CA LYS A 56 -23.78 13.62 -21.65
C LYS A 56 -23.19 14.50 -20.54
N ALA A 57 -22.82 13.93 -19.40
CA ALA A 57 -22.21 14.68 -18.32
C ALA A 57 -20.92 15.38 -18.80
N LYS A 58 -20.83 16.69 -18.54
CA LYS A 58 -19.69 17.51 -18.98
C LYS A 58 -18.47 17.37 -18.08
N TYR A 59 -18.67 17.07 -16.79
CA TYR A 59 -17.63 17.07 -15.76
C TYR A 59 -17.50 15.70 -15.12
N ARG A 60 -16.33 15.45 -14.52
CA ARG A 60 -16.05 14.24 -13.75
C ARG A 60 -16.96 14.19 -12.52
N THR A 61 -17.33 12.99 -12.12
CA THR A 61 -17.90 12.74 -10.80
C THR A 61 -16.80 12.84 -9.75
N ILE A 62 -17.15 13.31 -8.55
CA ILE A 62 -16.18 13.42 -7.44
C ILE A 62 -15.66 12.05 -6.99
N ASP A 63 -16.50 11.02 -7.08
CA ASP A 63 -16.15 9.65 -6.69
C ASP A 63 -15.43 8.87 -7.81
N GLY A 64 -15.26 9.44 -9.00
CA GLY A 64 -14.64 8.78 -10.15
C GLY A 64 -15.54 7.81 -10.91
N SER A 65 -16.80 7.63 -10.47
CA SER A 65 -17.78 6.78 -11.16
C SER A 65 -18.09 7.27 -12.57
N CYS A 66 -18.50 6.36 -13.47
CA CYS A 66 -18.93 6.69 -14.83
C CYS A 66 -17.85 7.30 -15.75
N ASN A 67 -16.58 7.26 -15.37
CA ASN A 67 -15.47 7.58 -16.28
C ASN A 67 -15.41 6.61 -17.47
N ASN A 68 -15.64 5.32 -17.20
CA ASN A 68 -15.89 4.30 -18.21
C ASN A 68 -17.39 3.98 -18.27
N LEU A 69 -18.03 4.23 -19.43
CA LEU A 69 -19.48 4.04 -19.58
C LEU A 69 -19.90 2.56 -19.65
N GLN A 70 -18.99 1.65 -20.03
CA GLN A 70 -19.25 0.21 -20.04
C GLN A 70 -19.00 -0.41 -18.67
N PHE A 71 -17.98 0.08 -17.95
CA PHE A 71 -17.62 -0.37 -16.61
C PHE A 71 -17.56 0.81 -15.63
N PRO A 72 -18.73 1.30 -15.17
CA PRO A 72 -18.84 2.53 -14.38
C PRO A 72 -18.02 2.58 -13.09
N MET A 73 -17.64 1.43 -12.52
CA MET A 73 -16.89 1.33 -11.27
C MET A 73 -15.38 1.43 -11.46
N TRP A 74 -14.87 1.34 -12.69
CA TRP A 74 -13.43 1.32 -12.93
C TRP A 74 -12.80 2.65 -12.55
N GLY A 75 -11.94 2.62 -11.54
CA GLY A 75 -11.24 3.78 -11.01
C GLY A 75 -12.04 4.62 -10.03
N MET A 76 -13.24 4.18 -9.65
CA MET A 76 -14.03 4.81 -8.59
C MET A 76 -13.34 4.66 -7.22
N THR A 77 -13.56 5.62 -6.32
CA THR A 77 -13.13 5.51 -4.91
C THR A 77 -13.78 4.32 -4.19
N ASN A 78 -13.18 3.89 -3.08
CA ASN A 78 -13.62 2.77 -2.24
C ASN A 78 -13.78 1.46 -3.02
N THR A 79 -12.96 1.28 -4.05
CA THR A 79 -12.86 0.03 -4.82
C THR A 79 -11.55 -0.66 -4.55
N ALA A 80 -11.49 -1.95 -4.90
CA ALA A 80 -10.29 -2.74 -4.69
C ALA A 80 -9.18 -2.36 -5.68
N ALA A 81 -7.94 -2.32 -5.21
CA ALA A 81 -6.79 -2.21 -6.10
C ALA A 81 -6.70 -3.42 -7.03
N ILE A 82 -6.48 -3.16 -8.34
CA ILE A 82 -6.26 -4.23 -9.30
C ILE A 82 -5.00 -5.01 -8.98
N ARG A 83 -5.00 -6.30 -9.32
CA ARG A 83 -3.83 -7.16 -9.15
C ARG A 83 -3.22 -7.54 -10.48
N LEU A 84 -1.95 -7.20 -10.64
CA LEU A 84 -1.14 -7.68 -11.78
C LEU A 84 -0.73 -9.16 -11.59
N ARG A 85 -0.69 -9.65 -10.35
CA ARG A 85 -0.35 -11.03 -9.99
C ARG A 85 -1.24 -11.56 -8.87
N PRO A 86 -1.49 -12.88 -8.82
CA PRO A 86 -2.24 -13.49 -7.73
C PRO A 86 -1.65 -13.16 -6.36
N ALA A 87 -2.51 -12.93 -5.36
CA ALA A 87 -2.05 -12.75 -4.00
C ALA A 87 -1.43 -14.03 -3.43
N VAL A 88 -0.50 -13.81 -2.51
CA VAL A 88 0.13 -14.88 -1.75
C VAL A 88 -0.11 -14.59 -0.27
N TYR A 89 -1.10 -15.26 0.30
CA TYR A 89 -1.39 -15.30 1.72
C TYR A 89 -1.07 -16.69 2.27
N SER A 90 -0.72 -16.81 3.56
CA SER A 90 -0.35 -18.11 4.13
C SER A 90 -1.51 -19.10 4.18
N ASP A 91 -2.73 -18.59 4.27
CA ASP A 91 -3.98 -19.34 4.27
C ASP A 91 -4.70 -19.31 2.90
N GLY A 92 -4.09 -18.67 1.90
CA GLY A 92 -4.72 -18.41 0.60
C GLY A 92 -5.91 -17.44 0.65
N LYS A 93 -6.20 -16.81 1.80
CA LYS A 93 -7.36 -15.93 1.98
C LYS A 93 -6.96 -14.53 2.39
N LYS A 94 -6.32 -14.36 3.55
CA LYS A 94 -6.03 -13.05 4.13
C LYS A 94 -4.87 -13.01 5.12
N LEU A 95 -4.32 -14.12 5.59
CA LEU A 95 -3.25 -14.09 6.59
C LEU A 95 -1.90 -13.72 5.97
N PRO A 96 -1.05 -12.93 6.66
CA PRO A 96 0.27 -12.56 6.18
C PRO A 96 1.05 -13.75 5.64
N ARG A 97 1.77 -13.52 4.53
CA ARG A 97 2.55 -14.56 3.88
C ARG A 97 3.62 -15.12 4.82
N LYS A 98 3.84 -16.44 4.74
CA LYS A 98 4.98 -17.14 5.33
C LYS A 98 6.08 -17.42 4.30
N SER A 99 7.27 -17.75 4.81
CA SER A 99 8.40 -18.23 4.02
C SER A 99 8.08 -19.58 3.34
N LYS A 100 8.90 -20.00 2.37
CA LYS A 100 8.70 -21.25 1.61
C LYS A 100 8.76 -22.50 2.49
N ASP A 101 9.49 -22.44 3.59
CA ASP A 101 9.63 -23.47 4.63
C ASP A 101 8.53 -23.40 5.70
N GLY A 102 7.55 -22.50 5.55
CA GLY A 102 6.44 -22.33 6.48
C GLY A 102 6.76 -21.48 7.71
N GLN A 103 7.97 -20.93 7.83
CA GLN A 103 8.36 -20.04 8.92
C GLN A 103 7.87 -18.61 8.71
N GLU A 104 7.83 -17.82 9.78
CA GLU A 104 7.54 -16.38 9.69
C GLU A 104 8.62 -15.65 8.88
N LEU A 105 8.21 -14.60 8.16
CA LEU A 105 9.15 -13.75 7.43
C LEU A 105 10.03 -12.96 8.40
N PRO A 106 11.27 -12.62 8.00
CA PRO A 106 12.13 -11.79 8.83
C PRO A 106 11.46 -10.47 9.20
N ASN A 107 11.64 -10.07 10.45
CA ASN A 107 11.08 -8.83 10.96
C ASN A 107 11.55 -7.62 10.12
N ALA A 108 10.61 -6.78 9.68
CA ALA A 108 10.87 -5.64 8.81
C ALA A 108 11.88 -4.64 9.41
N ARG A 109 11.88 -4.45 10.74
CA ARG A 109 12.82 -3.57 11.43
C ARG A 109 14.24 -4.11 11.40
N ILE A 110 14.42 -5.42 11.57
CA ILE A 110 15.73 -6.07 11.41
C ILE A 110 16.24 -5.88 9.98
N LEU A 111 15.38 -6.09 8.99
CA LEU A 111 15.75 -5.90 7.58
C LEU A 111 16.16 -4.46 7.30
N ARG A 112 15.39 -3.47 7.78
CA ARG A 112 15.73 -2.05 7.67
C ARG A 112 17.13 -1.81 8.24
N ASP A 113 17.37 -2.19 9.50
CA ASP A 113 18.63 -1.90 10.17
C ASP A 113 19.85 -2.57 9.53
N LYS A 114 19.67 -3.75 8.91
CA LYS A 114 20.77 -4.48 8.29
C LYS A 114 21.01 -4.09 6.83
N LEU A 115 19.97 -3.74 6.08
CA LEU A 115 20.04 -3.49 4.64
C LEU A 115 20.10 -1.99 4.29
N ILE A 116 19.39 -1.14 5.04
CA ILE A 116 19.28 0.29 4.77
C ILE A 116 20.01 1.04 5.89
N LYS A 117 21.26 1.41 5.62
CA LYS A 117 22.10 2.15 6.57
C LYS A 117 21.77 3.63 6.54
N ASP A 118 21.65 4.23 7.71
CA ASP A 118 21.59 5.68 7.85
C ASP A 118 22.93 6.28 7.40
N GLN A 119 22.87 7.13 6.38
CA GLN A 119 24.03 7.81 5.81
C GLN A 119 23.70 9.28 5.63
N VAL A 120 24.65 10.13 6.01
CA VAL A 120 24.60 11.56 5.66
C VAL A 120 25.23 11.70 4.28
N LEU A 121 24.38 11.85 3.27
CA LEU A 121 24.81 12.08 1.90
C LEU A 121 24.71 13.58 1.57
N PRO A 122 25.64 14.13 0.77
CA PRO A 122 25.52 15.49 0.27
C PRO A 122 24.29 15.64 -0.62
N ASP A 123 23.74 16.85 -0.69
CA ASP A 123 22.61 17.13 -1.56
C ASP A 123 23.00 16.96 -3.04
N ASP A 124 22.12 16.31 -3.81
CA ASP A 124 22.33 16.10 -5.22
C ASP A 124 21.80 17.30 -6.01
N THR A 125 22.68 18.24 -6.30
CA THR A 125 22.37 19.47 -7.04
C THR A 125 21.74 19.27 -8.42
N ARG A 126 21.69 18.05 -8.95
CA ARG A 126 21.03 17.72 -10.23
C ARG A 126 19.51 17.67 -10.13
N TYR A 127 18.96 17.47 -8.92
CA TYR A 127 17.53 17.30 -8.72
C TYR A 127 16.98 18.36 -7.78
N TRP A 128 15.86 18.98 -8.18
CA TRP A 128 15.15 19.90 -7.30
C TRP A 128 14.23 19.12 -6.37
N ASN A 129 14.15 19.52 -5.09
CA ASN A 129 13.19 19.00 -4.11
C ASN A 129 11.73 18.95 -4.61
N LEU A 130 11.37 19.81 -5.58
CA LEU A 130 10.06 19.76 -6.23
C LEU A 130 9.75 18.39 -6.83
N VAL A 131 10.76 17.64 -7.32
CA VAL A 131 10.57 16.29 -7.89
C VAL A 131 9.99 15.33 -6.85
N ILE A 132 10.51 15.37 -5.62
CA ILE A 132 10.02 14.51 -4.52
C ILE A 132 8.60 14.92 -4.11
N SER A 133 8.39 16.23 -3.91
CA SER A 133 7.07 16.75 -3.54
C SER A 133 6.01 16.46 -4.61
N TRP A 134 6.35 16.59 -5.89
CA TRP A 134 5.45 16.29 -6.99
C TRP A 134 5.14 14.79 -7.09
N GLY A 135 6.15 13.92 -6.89
CA GLY A 135 5.94 12.48 -6.82
C GLY A 135 4.95 12.08 -5.71
N GLN A 136 5.07 12.70 -4.53
CA GLN A 136 4.11 12.49 -3.44
C GLN A 136 2.72 13.02 -3.79
N PHE A 137 2.61 14.20 -4.40
CA PHE A 137 1.33 14.77 -4.81
C PHE A 137 0.59 13.83 -5.78
N ILE A 138 1.26 13.32 -6.80
CA ILE A 138 0.66 12.36 -7.75
C ILE A 138 0.32 11.02 -7.08
N SER A 139 1.16 10.54 -6.16
CA SER A 139 0.84 9.32 -5.39
C SER A 139 -0.43 9.49 -4.57
N HIS A 140 -0.61 10.66 -3.95
CA HIS A 140 -1.80 10.99 -3.16
C HIS A 140 -3.02 11.30 -4.02
N ASP A 141 -2.88 11.49 -5.33
CA ASP A 141 -4.01 11.68 -6.26
C ASP A 141 -4.61 10.34 -6.72
N THR A 142 -3.85 9.25 -6.62
CA THR A 142 -4.20 7.98 -7.27
C THR A 142 -4.36 6.81 -6.30
N ALA A 143 -3.80 6.90 -5.09
CA ALA A 143 -3.83 5.82 -4.12
C ALA A 143 -3.71 6.31 -2.68
N HIS A 144 -4.70 5.94 -1.87
CA HIS A 144 -4.61 5.96 -0.42
C HIS A 144 -5.25 4.68 0.13
N SER A 145 -4.61 4.08 1.13
CA SER A 145 -5.10 2.87 1.79
C SER A 145 -5.37 3.20 3.24
N VAL A 146 -6.56 2.88 3.70
CA VAL A 146 -7.01 3.17 5.07
C VAL A 146 -6.82 1.97 5.99
N PRO A 147 -6.50 2.17 7.28
CA PRO A 147 -6.42 1.10 8.26
C PRO A 147 -7.80 0.46 8.49
N LYS A 148 -7.78 -0.81 8.86
CA LYS A 148 -8.98 -1.57 9.22
C LYS A 148 -9.44 -1.15 10.61
N GLY A 149 -10.63 -0.55 10.66
CA GLY A 149 -11.22 -0.02 11.89
C GLY A 149 -10.61 1.32 12.30
N ASP A 150 -11.34 2.03 13.17
CA ASP A 150 -10.95 3.35 13.65
C ASP A 150 -10.48 3.26 15.10
N GLY A 151 -9.37 3.94 15.43
CA GLY A 151 -8.87 4.05 16.80
C GLY A 151 -8.23 2.77 17.37
N ILE A 152 -7.89 1.79 16.53
CA ILE A 152 -7.20 0.57 16.94
C ILE A 152 -5.70 0.85 17.10
N SER A 153 -5.14 0.45 18.24
CA SER A 153 -3.71 0.52 18.55
C SER A 153 -3.18 -0.90 18.77
N CYS A 154 -2.13 -1.26 18.05
CA CYS A 154 -1.45 -2.54 18.09
C CYS A 154 -0.20 -2.54 18.98
N CYS A 155 0.24 -1.36 19.41
CA CYS A 155 1.22 -1.16 20.46
C CYS A 155 0.61 -0.38 21.62
N SER A 156 1.26 -0.41 22.79
CA SER A 156 0.90 0.51 23.86
C SER A 156 1.33 1.94 23.51
N LYS A 157 0.77 2.94 24.20
CA LYS A 157 1.08 4.36 23.95
C LYS A 157 2.56 4.71 24.19
N ASP A 158 3.23 3.96 25.05
CA ASP A 158 4.66 4.06 25.36
C ASP A 158 5.54 3.18 24.45
N GLY A 159 4.97 2.62 23.36
CA GLY A 159 5.72 1.86 22.36
C GLY A 159 6.14 0.46 22.81
N LYS A 160 5.40 -0.13 23.76
CA LYS A 160 5.61 -1.50 24.25
C LYS A 160 4.71 -2.50 23.52
N VAL A 161 5.15 -3.74 23.58
CA VAL A 161 4.40 -4.89 23.07
C VAL A 161 3.20 -5.15 23.99
N LEU A 162 2.03 -5.36 23.40
CA LEU A 162 0.82 -5.75 24.12
C LEU A 162 0.85 -7.26 24.43
N GLU A 163 0.18 -7.69 25.49
CA GLU A 163 0.07 -9.12 25.84
C GLU A 163 -0.65 -9.94 24.77
N ALA A 164 -1.63 -9.32 24.10
CA ALA A 164 -2.38 -9.92 23.01
C ALA A 164 -2.69 -8.85 21.95
N PHE A 165 -2.77 -9.29 20.70
CA PHE A 165 -3.12 -8.45 19.56
C PHE A 165 -4.50 -8.83 19.02
N SER A 166 -5.22 -7.84 18.50
CA SER A 166 -6.38 -8.09 17.63
C SER A 166 -5.93 -8.75 16.32
N ASP A 167 -6.83 -9.45 15.63
CA ASP A 167 -6.60 -10.10 14.33
C ASP A 167 -6.30 -9.11 13.18
N VAL A 168 -6.61 -7.83 13.39
CA VAL A 168 -6.30 -6.74 12.46
C VAL A 168 -4.92 -6.14 12.68
N CYS A 169 -4.23 -6.50 13.76
CA CYS A 169 -2.93 -5.95 14.10
C CYS A 169 -1.80 -6.63 13.35
N MET A 170 -0.80 -5.84 12.97
CA MET A 170 0.44 -6.34 12.37
C MET A 170 1.64 -5.49 12.85
N PRO A 171 1.87 -5.38 14.16
CA PRO A 171 2.88 -4.49 14.70
C PRO A 171 4.28 -4.91 14.25
N ILE A 172 5.17 -3.94 14.10
CA ILE A 172 6.58 -4.21 13.81
C ILE A 172 7.31 -4.24 15.15
N LEU A 173 7.68 -5.44 15.59
CA LEU A 173 8.42 -5.63 16.84
C LEU A 173 9.84 -5.08 16.71
N VAL A 174 10.28 -4.30 17.68
CA VAL A 174 11.62 -3.72 17.70
C VAL A 174 12.54 -4.64 18.51
N PRO A 175 13.66 -5.12 17.92
CA PRO A 175 14.64 -5.92 18.66
C PRO A 175 15.29 -5.12 19.80
N LYS A 176 15.65 -5.79 20.89
CA LYS A 176 16.46 -5.15 21.96
C LYS A 176 17.82 -4.64 21.47
N THR A 177 18.33 -5.20 20.38
CA THR A 177 19.59 -4.82 19.72
C THR A 177 19.42 -3.75 18.64
N ASP A 178 18.22 -3.17 18.48
CA ASP A 178 17.95 -2.10 17.53
C ASP A 178 18.89 -0.91 17.74
N ALA A 179 19.44 -0.33 16.66
CA ALA A 179 20.45 0.73 16.79
C ALA A 179 19.87 2.08 17.27
N PHE A 180 18.57 2.30 17.09
CA PHE A 180 17.90 3.56 17.35
C PHE A 180 16.88 3.42 18.49
N TYR A 181 15.84 2.61 18.30
CA TYR A 181 14.67 2.54 19.17
C TYR A 181 14.97 1.95 20.56
N SER A 182 15.97 1.06 20.65
CA SER A 182 16.39 0.48 21.93
C SER A 182 16.84 1.54 22.94
N LYS A 183 17.43 2.65 22.47
CA LYS A 183 17.89 3.78 23.29
C LYS A 183 16.73 4.55 23.93
N PHE A 184 15.53 4.42 23.37
CA PHE A 184 14.31 5.07 23.82
C PHE A 184 13.34 4.10 24.50
N GLY A 185 13.74 2.83 24.68
CA GLY A 185 12.88 1.81 25.26
C GLY A 185 11.67 1.44 24.40
N VAL A 186 11.68 1.75 23.10
CA VAL A 186 10.60 1.37 22.19
C VAL A 186 10.80 -0.08 21.75
N GLU A 187 9.75 -0.90 21.90
CA GLU A 187 9.73 -2.34 21.61
C GLU A 187 8.73 -2.70 20.50
N CYS A 188 7.86 -1.76 20.11
CA CYS A 188 6.75 -1.98 19.20
C CYS A 188 6.49 -0.71 18.38
N ILE A 189 6.43 -0.86 17.05
CA ILE A 189 5.97 0.19 16.13
C ILE A 189 4.55 -0.17 15.70
N ASP A 190 3.65 0.78 15.93
CA ASP A 190 2.21 0.58 15.73
C ASP A 190 1.87 0.43 14.25
N MET A 191 1.15 -0.64 13.91
CA MET A 191 0.68 -0.88 12.55
C MET A 191 -0.58 -1.75 12.55
N VAL A 192 -1.65 -1.17 12.01
CA VAL A 192 -2.93 -1.84 11.74
C VAL A 192 -2.95 -2.24 10.27
N ARG A 193 -3.50 -3.42 9.97
CA ARG A 193 -3.68 -3.89 8.59
C ARG A 193 -4.66 -2.97 7.85
N THR A 194 -4.47 -2.80 6.55
CA THR A 194 -5.36 -1.97 5.70
C THR A 194 -6.73 -2.63 5.51
N LYS A 195 -7.78 -1.83 5.26
CA LYS A 195 -9.11 -2.31 4.85
C LYS A 195 -9.02 -3.17 3.60
N THR A 196 -9.88 -4.17 3.55
CA THR A 196 -10.02 -5.06 2.40
C THR A 196 -11.46 -5.10 1.90
N THR A 197 -11.66 -5.79 0.78
CA THR A 197 -12.98 -5.99 0.18
C THR A 197 -13.99 -6.62 1.14
N ASP A 198 -13.52 -7.48 2.07
CA ASP A 198 -14.35 -8.03 3.17
C ASP A 198 -14.98 -6.92 4.03
N ASP A 199 -14.24 -5.83 4.29
CA ASP A 199 -14.66 -4.76 5.18
C ASP A 199 -15.71 -3.82 4.56
N ILE A 200 -15.85 -3.87 3.23
CA ILE A 200 -16.83 -3.06 2.47
C ILE A 200 -18.00 -3.92 1.94
N GLY A 201 -18.17 -5.14 2.48
CA GLY A 201 -19.29 -6.01 2.12
C GLY A 201 -19.10 -6.79 0.81
N CYS A 202 -17.87 -6.86 0.28
CA CYS A 202 -17.53 -7.64 -0.91
C CYS A 202 -16.53 -8.76 -0.57
N PRO A 203 -16.99 -9.88 0.01
CA PRO A 203 -16.08 -10.93 0.45
C PRO A 203 -15.46 -11.65 -0.76
N LEU A 204 -14.21 -11.31 -1.06
CA LEU A 204 -13.42 -11.96 -2.10
C LEU A 204 -12.38 -12.87 -1.47
N THR A 205 -12.13 -14.01 -2.12
CA THR A 205 -11.07 -14.92 -1.72
C THR A 205 -10.09 -15.11 -2.88
N PRO A 206 -8.83 -14.68 -2.75
CA PRO A 206 -8.23 -13.97 -1.61
C PRO A 206 -8.65 -12.49 -1.52
N VAL A 207 -8.72 -11.94 -0.30
CA VAL A 207 -9.15 -10.55 -0.04
C VAL A 207 -8.28 -9.55 -0.78
N GLN A 208 -8.82 -8.40 -1.20
CA GLN A 208 -8.06 -7.33 -1.86
C GLN A 208 -8.08 -6.03 -1.06
N GLN A 209 -7.00 -5.25 -1.12
CA GLN A 209 -6.90 -3.95 -0.45
C GLN A 209 -7.81 -2.93 -1.13
N VAL A 210 -8.47 -2.09 -0.34
CA VAL A 210 -9.35 -1.03 -0.82
C VAL A 210 -8.58 0.28 -0.90
N ILE A 211 -8.80 1.02 -1.99
CA ILE A 211 -8.30 2.37 -2.20
C ILE A 211 -9.45 3.36 -2.00
N ASP A 212 -9.29 4.33 -1.10
CA ASP A 212 -10.33 5.31 -0.73
C ASP A 212 -10.21 6.64 -1.49
N LEU A 213 -9.51 6.64 -2.62
CA LEU A 213 -9.42 7.74 -3.58
C LEU A 213 -9.82 7.26 -4.97
N THR A 214 -10.10 8.22 -5.85
CA THR A 214 -10.21 7.93 -7.29
C THR A 214 -8.86 7.42 -7.81
N HIS A 215 -8.88 6.56 -8.83
CA HIS A 215 -7.65 6.00 -9.39
C HIS A 215 -7.11 6.82 -10.58
N PHE A 216 -7.70 8.00 -10.82
CA PHE A 216 -7.35 8.90 -11.91
C PHE A 216 -6.43 10.01 -11.41
N ILE A 217 -5.66 10.61 -12.32
CA ILE A 217 -4.99 11.88 -12.03
C ILE A 217 -6.02 12.97 -12.30
N ASP A 218 -6.81 13.32 -11.28
CA ASP A 218 -7.93 14.26 -11.37
C ASP A 218 -7.88 15.37 -10.31
N ALA A 219 -6.75 15.50 -9.61
CA ALA A 219 -6.53 16.43 -8.50
C ALA A 219 -7.51 16.20 -7.33
N SER A 220 -7.82 14.94 -7.05
CA SER A 220 -8.56 14.50 -5.87
C SER A 220 -7.99 15.01 -4.53
N PRO A 221 -6.68 15.28 -4.33
CA PRO A 221 -6.19 15.89 -3.09
C PRO A 221 -6.69 17.33 -2.90
N VAL A 222 -7.13 17.98 -3.97
CA VAL A 222 -7.65 19.36 -3.97
C VAL A 222 -9.17 19.35 -3.88
N TYR A 223 -9.84 18.48 -4.64
CA TYR A 223 -11.30 18.48 -4.79
C TYR A 223 -12.03 17.46 -3.89
N GLY A 224 -11.30 16.52 -3.32
CA GLY A 224 -11.85 15.37 -2.59
C GLY A 224 -12.27 14.22 -3.51
N SER A 225 -12.57 13.07 -2.90
CA SER A 225 -13.04 11.86 -3.59
C SER A 225 -14.40 11.36 -3.11
N ASN A 226 -15.04 12.04 -2.16
CA ASN A 226 -16.32 11.65 -1.59
C ASN A 226 -17.41 12.67 -1.94
N LYS A 227 -18.61 12.18 -2.27
CA LYS A 227 -19.81 13.00 -2.50
C LYS A 227 -20.36 13.57 -1.19
#